data_AF-A0A5T3SM30-F1
#
_entry.id   AF-A0A5T3SM30-F1
#
_cell.length_a   1.000
_cell.length_b   1.000
_cell.length_c   1.000
_cell.angle_alpha   90.00
_cell.angle_beta   90.00
_cell.angle_gamma   90.00
#
_symmetry.space_group_name_H-M   'P 1'
#
loop_
_entity.id
_entity.type
_entity.pdbx_description
1 polymer ?
#
loop_
_entity_poly.entity_id
_entity_poly.type
_entity_poly.pdbx_seq_one_letter_code
_entity_poly.pdbx_strand_id
1 'polypeptide(L)' 'MSLARTREQLRKEDTRHKIELGGLVIKAGLGDEDKAVILGALLEAADALQSPNGSAERRRLLETGKRAFTTGE' A
#
# COMPACT_ATOMS: atom_id res chain seq x y z
N MET A 1 -29.92 19.07 2.34
CA MET A 1 -29.64 17.77 1.68
C MET A 1 -28.16 17.57 1.25
N SER A 2 -27.18 18.28 1.83
CA SER A 2 -25.80 18.31 1.28
C SER A 2 -24.78 17.44 2.06
N LEU A 3 -24.76 17.50 3.39
CA LEU A 3 -23.69 16.87 4.18
C LEU A 3 -23.71 15.33 4.23
N ALA A 4 -24.90 14.73 4.22
CA ALA A 4 -25.05 13.27 4.29
C ALA A 4 -24.50 12.56 3.04
N ARG A 5 -24.73 13.14 1.85
CA ARG A 5 -24.23 12.60 0.57
C ARG A 5 -22.71 12.70 0.49
N THR A 6 -22.14 13.83 0.91
CA THR A 6 -20.68 14.01 0.97
C THR A 6 -20.02 13.02 1.92
N ARG A 7 -20.61 12.80 3.11
CA ARG A 7 -20.08 11.83 4.09
C ARG A 7 -20.14 10.39 3.57
N GLU A 8 -21.22 10.04 2.87
CA GLU A 8 -21.35 8.71 2.27
C GLU A 8 -20.31 8.49 1.16
N GLN A 9 -20.07 9.50 0.32
CA GLN A 9 -19.06 9.44 -0.74
C GLN A 9 -17.65 9.25 -0.19
N LEU A 10 -17.26 10.03 0.83
CA LEU A 10 -15.96 9.90 1.50
C LEU A 10 -15.76 8.49 2.10
N ARG A 11 -16.79 7.90 2.68
CA ARG A 11 -16.72 6.53 3.20
C ARG A 11 -16.49 5.49 2.10
N LYS A 12 -17.15 5.66 0.95
CA LYS A 12 -16.97 4.75 -0.20
C LYS A 12 -15.56 4.85 -0.77
N GLU A 13 -15.01 6.06 -0.86
CA GLU A 13 -13.63 6.30 -1.29
C GLU A 13 -12.61 5.68 -0.33
N ASP A 14 -12.76 5.91 0.97
CA ASP A 14 -11.92 5.31 2.02
C ASP A 14 -11.99 3.78 2.02
N THR A 15 -13.19 3.20 1.84
CA THR A 15 -13.36 1.75 1.76
C THR A 15 -12.63 1.17 0.55
N ARG A 16 -12.78 1.79 -0.64
CA ARG A 16 -12.08 1.35 -1.85
C ARG A 16 -10.56 1.43 -1.67
N HIS A 17 -10.07 2.53 -1.09
CA HIS A 17 -8.65 2.73 -0.86
C HIS A 17 -8.06 1.66 0.07
N LYS A 18 -8.76 1.33 1.16
CA LYS A 18 -8.34 0.26 2.09
C LYS A 18 -8.36 -1.12 1.44
N ILE A 19 -9.33 -1.39 0.57
CA ILE A 19 -9.40 -2.65 -0.18
C ILE A 19 -8.22 -2.75 -1.16
N GLU A 20 -7.91 -1.68 -1.88
CA GLU A 20 -6.78 -1.63 -2.80
C GLU A 20 -5.45 -1.90 -2.07
N LEU A 21 -5.21 -1.21 -0.95
CA LEU A 21 -4.02 -1.43 -0.12
C LEU A 21 -3.95 -2.86 0.42
N GLY A 22 -5.08 -3.43 0.87
CA GLY A 22 -5.15 -4.84 1.30
C GLY A 22 -4.83 -5.81 0.16
N GLY A 23 -5.28 -5.51 -1.06
CA GLY A 23 -4.95 -6.29 -2.26
C GLY A 23 -3.45 -6.32 -2.57
N LEU A 24 -2.73 -5.23 -2.30
CA LEU A 24 -1.27 -5.19 -2.46
C LEU A 24 -0.54 -6.12 -1.48
N VAL A 25 -1.03 -6.23 -0.24
CA VAL A 25 -0.48 -7.15 0.76
C VAL A 25 -0.62 -8.60 0.30
N ILE A 26 -1.80 -8.97 -0.22
CA ILE A 26 -2.05 -10.31 -0.76
C ILE A 26 -1.18 -10.57 -2.00
N LYS A 27 -1.12 -9.63 -2.95
CA LYS A 27 -0.29 -9.76 -4.16
C LYS A 27 1.21 -9.87 -3.84
N ALA A 28 1.67 -9.30 -2.73
CA ALA A 28 3.03 -9.46 -2.23
C ALA A 28 3.29 -10.82 -1.56
N GLY A 29 2.29 -11.71 -1.48
CA GLY A 29 2.41 -13.02 -0.84
C GLY A 29 2.32 -12.98 0.68
N LEU A 30 1.88 -11.86 1.26
CA LEU A 30 1.82 -11.66 2.73
C LEU A 30 0.41 -11.85 3.30
N GLY A 31 -0.52 -12.43 2.54
CA GLY A 31 -1.93 -12.53 2.95
C GLY A 31 -2.17 -13.40 4.20
N ASP A 32 -1.32 -14.41 4.40
CA ASP A 32 -1.40 -15.37 5.51
C ASP A 32 -0.39 -15.07 6.63
N GLU A 33 0.41 -14.01 6.50
CA GLU A 33 1.42 -13.63 7.48
C GLU A 33 0.82 -12.93 8.71
N ASP A 34 1.56 -12.95 9.82
CA ASP A 34 1.16 -12.25 11.03
C ASP A 34 1.08 -10.73 10.80
N LYS A 35 0.06 -10.09 11.36
CA LYS A 35 -0.21 -8.66 11.18
C LYS A 35 0.94 -7.78 11.68
N ALA A 36 1.65 -8.20 12.73
CA ALA A 36 2.82 -7.49 13.23
C ALA A 36 4.01 -7.61 12.27
N VAL A 37 4.15 -8.74 11.58
CA VAL A 37 5.20 -8.93 10.54
C VAL A 37 4.94 -8.00 9.36
N ILE A 38 3.71 -7.97 8.85
CA ILE A 38 3.31 -7.06 7.76
C ILE A 38 3.55 -5.61 8.17
N LEU A 39 3.10 -5.22 9.38
CA LEU A 39 3.28 -3.86 9.87
C LEU A 39 4.77 -3.50 10.02
N GLY A 40 5.59 -4.42 10.56
CA GLY A 40 7.04 -4.23 10.67
C GLY A 40 7.69 -3.96 9.32
N ALA A 41 7.39 -4.78 8.30
CA ALA A 41 7.92 -4.59 6.95
C ALA A 41 7.50 -3.24 6.32
N LEU A 42 6.26 -2.80 6.55
CA LEU A 42 5.78 -1.50 6.07
C LEU A 42 6.47 -0.33 6.78
N LEU A 43 6.75 -0.46 8.07
CA LEU A 43 7.50 0.54 8.84
C LEU A 43 8.95 0.64 8.36
N GLU A 44 9.63 -0.50 8.15
CA GLU A 44 10.99 -0.51 7.59
C GLU A 44 11.03 0.15 6.20
N ALA A 45 10.04 -0.12 5.35
CA ALA A 45 9.92 0.54 4.06
C ALA A 45 9.68 2.06 4.20
N ALA A 46 8.85 2.48 5.15
CA ALA A 46 8.60 3.90 5.41
C ALA A 46 9.87 4.63 5.89
N ASP A 47 10.64 4.01 6.79
CA ASP A 47 11.90 4.54 7.29
C ASP A 47 12.94 4.64 6.16
N ALA A 48 13.06 3.61 5.32
CA ALA A 48 13.95 3.63 4.16
C ALA A 48 13.60 4.79 3.21
N LEU A 49 12.31 5.04 2.97
CA LEU A 49 11.83 6.12 2.10
C LEU A 49 12.06 7.53 2.68
N GLN A 50 12.16 7.67 4.01
CA GLN A 50 12.44 8.93 4.69
C GLN A 50 13.95 9.18 4.91
N SER A 51 14.78 8.17 4.69
CA SER A 51 16.24 8.29 4.80
C SER A 51 16.84 9.29 3.79
N PRO A 52 18.11 9.72 3.98
CA PRO A 52 18.82 10.54 2.99
C PRO A 52 18.86 9.94 1.58
N ASN A 53 18.81 8.61 1.47
CA ASN A 53 18.76 7.88 0.20
C ASN A 53 17.33 7.58 -0.29
N GLY A 54 16.32 8.14 0.36
CA GLY A 54 14.90 7.82 0.13
C GLY A 54 14.44 7.99 -1.32
N SER A 55 15.06 8.87 -2.10
CA SER A 55 14.77 9.03 -3.53
C SER A 55 15.22 7.83 -4.36
N ALA A 56 16.39 7.25 -4.06
CA ALA A 56 16.89 6.04 -4.69
C ALA A 56 16.07 4.82 -4.24
N GLU A 57 15.74 4.73 -2.95
CA GLU A 57 14.86 3.70 -2.40
C GLU A 57 13.49 3.70 -3.08
N ARG A 58 12.86 4.88 -3.21
CA ARG A 58 11.59 5.06 -3.90
C ARG A 58 11.65 4.57 -5.34
N ARG A 59 12.74 4.90 -6.06
CA ARG A 59 12.93 4.45 -7.45
C ARG A 59 13.07 2.93 -7.51
N ARG A 60 13.88 2.32 -6.65
CA ARG A 60 14.04 0.85 -6.60
C ARG A 60 12.71 0.15 -6.32
N LEU A 61 11.97 0.62 -5.31
CA LEU A 61 10.69 0.05 -4.92
C LEU A 61 9.64 0.21 -6.03
N LEU A 62 9.60 1.36 -6.71
CA LEU A 62 8.71 1.60 -7.85
C LEU A 62 8.99 0.60 -8.99
N GLU A 63 10.25 0.43 -9.38
CA GLU A 63 10.60 -0.50 -10.47
C GLU A 63 10.38 -1.97 -10.07
N THR A 64 10.54 -2.30 -8.80
CA THR A 64 10.20 -3.63 -8.28
C THR A 64 8.69 -3.87 -8.30
N GLY A 65 7.89 -2.91 -7.82
CA GLY A 65 6.44 -2.97 -7.87
C GLY A 65 5.91 -3.09 -9.30
N LYS A 66 6.39 -2.23 -10.22
CA LYS A 66 6.02 -2.32 -11.66
C LYS A 66 6.30 -3.70 -12.23
N ARG A 67 7.47 -4.28 -11.95
CA ARG A 67 7.78 -5.65 -12.38
C ARG A 67 6.81 -6.66 -11.77
N ALA A 68 6.48 -6.58 -10.49
CA ALA A 68 5.49 -7.48 -9.88
C ALA A 68 4.09 -7.33 -10.53
N PHE A 69 3.73 -6.14 -11.01
CA PHE A 69 2.50 -5.92 -11.78
C PHE A 69 2.56 -6.46 -13.21
N THR A 70 3.73 -6.52 -13.85
CA THR A 70 3.88 -7.02 -15.23
C THR A 70 4.21 -8.50 -15.32
N THR A 71 4.78 -9.09 -14.26
CA THR A 71 5.36 -10.45 -14.28
C THR A 71 4.44 -11.48 -13.60
N GLY A 72 3.29 -11.08 -13.07
CA GLY A 72 2.33 -11.97 -12.41
C GLY A 72 0.92 -11.80 -12.98
N GLU A 73 0.39 -12.93 -13.45
CA GLU A 73 -0.99 -13.30 -13.83
C GLU A 73 -2.13 -12.33 -13.45
#